data_AF-A0A495JQI3-F1
#
_entry.id   AF-A0A495JQI3-F1
#
_cell.length_a   1.000
_cell.length_b   1.000
_cell.length_c   1.000
_cell.angle_alpha   90.00
_cell.angle_beta   90.00
_cell.angle_gamma   90.00
#
_symmetry.space_group_name_H-M   'P 1'
#
loop_
_entity.id
_entity.type
_entity.pdbx_description
1 polymer ?
#
loop_
_entity_poly.entity_id
_entity_poly.type
_entity_poly.pdbx_seq_one_letter_code
_entity_poly.pdbx_strand_id
1 'polypeptide(L)'
;MFESRSDRRSQGRKQLRAERQAYLDLVARGVGTSEACRLVGVNRRTGHRWRYGRESQTKAGWQSDRGSAVRPSSGSARYLSQDERIVIADRLREGASQAAIAVELGRPACTISREIRRNRHPGSGVYRPYAAQERADSRRPRPKPGKIAAHPELRALVQGRLDLRHSPEQISRRLRRDFPERSELHVSHETIYQALYVQGRGELRRELTAALRTGRAVRRPRRQPGQRQTRFVAPMLMISDRPAEVEDRAVPGHWEGDLIIGKDSASAIGTLVERATRYVLLVHLGHDRTADHVRDGLLATMNTLPTHLKRSLTWDQGGEMALHHEFTMATDMPVYFCDPHSPWQRGSNENTNGLLRQYFPKGTDLSTHSPEHLAAVAAELNGRPRKTLGWDTPAERLAKLLAVTG
;
A
#
# COMPACT_ATOMS: atom_id res chain seq x y z
N MET A 1 -14.43 -82.65 -18.66
CA MET A 1 -15.66 -82.03 -18.09
C MET A 1 -15.19 -80.99 -17.07
N PHE A 2 -15.08 -79.72 -17.47
CA PHE A 2 -14.73 -78.61 -16.59
C PHE A 2 -15.87 -77.60 -16.63
N GLU A 3 -16.58 -77.47 -15.52
CA GLU A 3 -17.71 -76.56 -15.37
C GLU A 3 -17.25 -75.10 -15.48
N SER A 4 -17.88 -74.37 -16.40
CA SER A 4 -17.75 -72.93 -16.53
C SER A 4 -18.32 -72.25 -15.28
N ARG A 5 -17.49 -71.49 -14.55
CA ARG A 5 -18.00 -70.51 -13.59
C ARG A 5 -18.68 -69.37 -14.36
N SER A 6 -20.00 -69.46 -14.47
CA SER A 6 -20.89 -68.39 -14.86
C SER A 6 -20.88 -67.28 -13.79
N ASP A 7 -20.96 -66.04 -14.28
CA ASP A 7 -21.16 -64.78 -13.54
C ASP A 7 -19.91 -63.94 -13.24
N ARG A 8 -19.41 -63.21 -14.26
CA ARG A 8 -18.61 -61.99 -14.09
C ARG A 8 -19.50 -60.76 -14.33
N ARG A 9 -20.26 -60.32 -13.33
CA ARG A 9 -20.79 -58.94 -13.32
C ARG A 9 -19.63 -57.98 -13.14
N SER A 10 -19.55 -56.93 -13.96
CA SER A 10 -18.57 -55.87 -13.74
C SER A 10 -18.93 -55.15 -12.43
N GLN A 11 -18.14 -55.35 -11.38
CA GLN A 11 -18.25 -54.50 -10.19
C GLN A 11 -17.77 -53.10 -10.61
N GLY A 12 -18.71 -52.17 -10.77
CA GLY A 12 -18.39 -50.76 -10.99
C GLY A 12 -17.43 -50.22 -9.91
N ARG A 13 -16.74 -49.11 -10.18
CA ARG A 13 -15.76 -48.50 -9.26
C ARG A 13 -16.30 -48.44 -7.83
N LYS A 14 -15.65 -49.17 -6.91
CA LYS A 14 -15.93 -49.12 -5.46
C LYS A 14 -15.87 -47.67 -4.98
N GLN A 15 -16.97 -47.17 -4.42
CA GLN A 15 -17.03 -45.82 -3.86
C GLN A 15 -16.37 -45.82 -2.48
N LEU A 16 -15.13 -45.34 -2.42
CA LEU A 16 -14.28 -45.33 -1.22
C LEU A 16 -14.66 -44.17 -0.27
N ARG A 17 -15.90 -44.18 0.26
CA ARG A 17 -16.43 -43.07 1.08
C ARG A 17 -15.94 -43.11 2.52
N ALA A 18 -15.99 -44.28 3.17
CA ALA A 18 -15.50 -44.46 4.53
C ALA A 18 -13.98 -44.23 4.61
N GLU A 19 -13.27 -44.69 3.59
CA GLU A 19 -11.83 -44.51 3.43
C GLU A 19 -11.48 -43.04 3.21
N ARG A 20 -12.27 -42.29 2.42
CA ARG A 20 -12.06 -40.86 2.24
C ARG A 20 -12.23 -40.07 3.54
N GLN A 21 -13.24 -40.39 4.34
CA GLN A 21 -13.45 -39.72 5.63
C GLN A 21 -12.31 -40.01 6.60
N ALA A 22 -11.94 -41.29 6.75
CA ALA A 22 -10.80 -41.70 7.60
C ALA A 22 -9.49 -41.02 7.16
N TYR A 23 -9.27 -40.86 5.84
CA TYR A 23 -8.12 -40.14 5.30
C TYR A 23 -8.12 -38.66 5.67
N LEU A 24 -9.26 -37.98 5.55
CA LEU A 24 -9.37 -36.56 5.88
C LEU A 24 -9.18 -36.32 7.38
N ASP A 25 -9.71 -37.19 8.24
CA ASP A 25 -9.56 -37.10 9.69
C ASP A 25 -8.11 -37.29 10.15
N LEU A 26 -7.34 -38.15 9.46
CA LEU A 26 -5.91 -38.34 9.72
C LEU A 26 -5.10 -37.12 9.27
N VAL A 27 -5.38 -36.58 8.08
CA VAL A 27 -4.72 -35.37 7.58
C VAL A 27 -5.04 -34.15 8.46
N ALA A 28 -6.26 -34.04 8.97
CA ALA A 28 -6.66 -32.98 9.90
C ALA A 28 -5.90 -33.05 11.24
N ARG A 29 -5.52 -34.25 11.67
CA ARG A 29 -4.65 -34.51 12.85
C ARG A 29 -3.16 -34.32 12.57
N GLY A 30 -2.79 -33.86 11.36
CA GLY A 30 -1.41 -33.56 10.99
C GLY A 30 -0.65 -34.73 10.37
N VAL A 31 -1.30 -35.88 10.15
CA VAL A 31 -0.66 -37.05 9.52
C VAL A 31 -0.36 -36.77 8.04
N GLY A 32 0.84 -37.13 7.59
CA GLY A 32 1.26 -36.92 6.21
C GLY A 32 0.43 -37.72 5.20
N THR A 33 0.23 -37.19 3.98
CA THR A 33 -0.60 -37.83 2.92
C THR A 33 -0.26 -39.30 2.70
N SER A 34 1.03 -39.61 2.58
CA SER A 34 1.53 -40.97 2.29
C SER A 34 1.22 -41.94 3.42
N GLU A 35 1.26 -41.47 4.66
CA GLU A 35 0.99 -42.24 5.86
C GLU A 35 -0.52 -42.42 6.06
N ALA A 36 -1.31 -41.36 5.88
CA ALA A 36 -2.76 -41.41 5.90
C ALA A 36 -3.31 -42.37 4.81
N CYS A 37 -2.70 -42.42 3.62
CA CYS A 37 -3.08 -43.39 2.59
C CYS A 37 -2.80 -44.84 3.01
N ARG A 38 -1.68 -45.07 3.70
CA ARG A 38 -1.28 -46.40 4.19
C ARG A 38 -2.25 -46.89 5.27
N LEU A 39 -2.58 -46.03 6.23
CA LEU A 39 -3.50 -46.34 7.33
C LEU A 39 -4.93 -46.64 6.84
N VAL A 40 -5.35 -45.98 5.78
CA VAL A 40 -6.70 -46.11 5.21
C VAL A 40 -6.78 -47.23 4.17
N GLY A 41 -5.65 -47.76 3.70
CA GLY A 41 -5.61 -48.81 2.68
C GLY A 41 -5.94 -48.31 1.27
N VAL A 42 -5.63 -47.06 0.94
CA VAL A 42 -5.89 -46.45 -0.38
C VAL A 42 -4.61 -46.11 -1.12
N ASN A 43 -4.67 -46.16 -2.45
CA ASN A 43 -3.53 -45.79 -3.30
C ASN A 43 -3.12 -44.33 -3.06
N ARG A 44 -1.81 -44.05 -2.96
CA ARG A 44 -1.28 -42.69 -2.75
C ARG A 44 -1.82 -41.69 -3.77
N ARG A 45 -1.98 -42.08 -5.03
CA ARG A 45 -2.54 -41.23 -6.09
C ARG A 45 -3.99 -40.83 -5.81
N THR A 46 -4.76 -41.69 -5.15
CA THR A 46 -6.13 -41.42 -4.72
C THR A 46 -6.15 -40.41 -3.56
N GLY A 47 -5.30 -40.58 -2.54
CA GLY A 47 -5.20 -39.62 -1.44
C GLY A 47 -4.63 -38.26 -1.85
N HIS A 48 -3.63 -38.25 -2.74
CA HIS A 48 -3.14 -37.00 -3.37
C HIS A 48 -4.26 -36.30 -4.14
N ARG A 49 -5.09 -37.04 -4.89
CA ARG A 49 -6.26 -36.47 -5.57
C ARG A 49 -7.27 -35.90 -4.58
N TRP A 50 -7.51 -36.58 -3.46
CA TRP A 50 -8.41 -36.08 -2.41
C TRP A 50 -7.89 -34.82 -1.72
N ARG A 51 -6.57 -34.68 -1.58
CA ARG A 51 -5.94 -33.51 -0.91
C ARG A 51 -5.68 -32.33 -1.84
N TYR A 52 -5.30 -32.59 -3.09
CA TYR A 52 -4.79 -31.57 -4.00
C TYR A 52 -5.63 -31.36 -5.27
N GLY A 53 -6.69 -32.16 -5.47
CA GLY A 53 -7.55 -32.05 -6.65
C GLY A 53 -6.97 -32.72 -7.91
N ARG A 54 -7.50 -32.37 -9.09
CA ARG A 54 -7.07 -32.89 -10.40
C ARG A 54 -6.54 -31.74 -11.25
N GLU A 55 -5.42 -31.95 -11.92
CA GLU A 55 -4.95 -31.06 -12.98
C GLU A 55 -5.33 -31.65 -14.34
N SER A 56 -5.93 -30.82 -15.21
CA SER A 56 -6.25 -31.19 -16.58
C SER A 56 -5.81 -30.11 -17.55
N GLN A 57 -5.16 -30.51 -18.63
CA GLN A 57 -4.73 -29.62 -19.69
C GLN A 57 -5.90 -29.40 -20.67
N THR A 58 -6.26 -28.15 -20.94
CA THR A 58 -7.28 -27.78 -21.92
C THR A 58 -6.66 -26.94 -23.04
N LYS A 59 -7.37 -26.74 -24.16
CA LYS A 59 -6.91 -25.88 -25.27
C LYS A 59 -6.64 -24.42 -24.86
N ALA A 60 -7.15 -23.97 -23.71
CA ALA A 60 -6.94 -22.63 -23.15
C ALA A 60 -5.79 -22.56 -22.11
N GLY A 61 -5.01 -23.64 -21.95
CA GLY A 61 -3.93 -23.76 -20.96
C GLY A 61 -4.21 -24.77 -19.85
N TRP A 62 -3.28 -24.86 -18.90
CA TRP A 62 -3.42 -25.71 -17.70
C TRP A 62 -4.56 -25.20 -16.81
N GLN A 63 -5.66 -25.95 -16.71
CA GLN A 63 -6.68 -25.71 -15.70
C GLN A 63 -6.42 -26.63 -14.51
N SER A 64 -6.02 -26.04 -13.38
CA SER A 64 -6.04 -26.76 -12.12
C SER A 64 -7.46 -26.71 -11.56
N ASP A 65 -8.09 -27.86 -11.31
CA ASP A 65 -9.28 -27.99 -10.47
C ASP A 65 -8.89 -27.85 -8.99
N ARG A 66 -8.01 -26.87 -8.72
CA ARG A 66 -7.71 -26.34 -7.40
C ARG A 66 -8.98 -25.64 -6.97
N GLY A 67 -9.95 -26.42 -6.47
CA GLY A 67 -10.83 -25.92 -5.44
C GLY A 67 -9.90 -25.25 -4.43
N SER A 68 -9.97 -23.92 -4.35
CA SER A 68 -9.13 -23.15 -3.42
C SER A 68 -9.12 -23.93 -2.12
N ALA A 69 -7.94 -24.25 -1.61
CA ALA A 69 -7.79 -24.63 -0.22
C ALA A 69 -8.12 -23.36 0.60
N VAL A 70 -9.39 -22.98 0.56
CA VAL A 70 -10.06 -22.26 1.61
C VAL A 70 -9.82 -23.19 2.78
N ARG A 71 -8.82 -22.87 3.62
CA ARG A 71 -8.80 -23.32 5.01
C ARG A 71 -10.26 -23.30 5.43
N PRO A 72 -10.88 -24.39 5.91
CA PRO A 72 -12.25 -24.32 6.35
C PRO A 72 -12.25 -23.22 7.41
N SER A 73 -12.73 -22.03 7.06
CA SER A 73 -13.15 -21.08 8.05
C SER A 73 -14.16 -21.91 8.81
N SER A 74 -13.91 -22.17 10.09
CA SER A 74 -14.94 -22.67 11.00
C SER A 74 -16.20 -21.88 10.68
N GLY A 75 -17.08 -22.47 9.87
CA GLY A 75 -18.13 -21.73 9.21
C GLY A 75 -18.96 -21.15 10.33
N SER A 76 -19.21 -19.83 10.34
CA SER A 76 -20.04 -19.25 11.39
C SER A 76 -21.29 -20.13 11.51
N ALA A 77 -21.73 -20.47 12.71
CA ALA A 77 -22.89 -21.36 12.92
C ALA A 77 -24.16 -20.91 12.15
N ARG A 78 -24.18 -19.68 11.63
CA ARG A 78 -25.18 -19.14 10.72
C ARG A 78 -25.30 -19.81 9.34
N TYR A 79 -24.23 -20.38 8.78
CA TYR A 79 -24.22 -20.90 7.40
C TYR A 79 -23.80 -22.38 7.35
N LEU A 80 -24.43 -23.15 6.46
CA LEU A 80 -24.01 -24.52 6.18
C LEU A 80 -22.66 -24.51 5.46
N SER A 81 -21.75 -25.40 5.86
CA SER A 81 -20.48 -25.68 5.19
C SER A 81 -20.69 -26.55 3.93
N GLN A 82 -19.64 -26.67 3.12
CA GLN A 82 -19.67 -27.57 1.97
C GLN A 82 -19.83 -29.03 2.41
N ASP A 83 -19.19 -29.44 3.51
CA ASP A 83 -19.28 -30.79 4.05
C ASP A 83 -20.70 -31.10 4.56
N GLU A 84 -21.33 -30.16 5.27
CA GLU A 84 -22.73 -30.29 5.68
C GLU A 84 -23.66 -30.45 4.46
N ARG A 85 -23.39 -29.72 3.36
CA ARG A 85 -24.13 -29.89 2.10
C ARG A 85 -23.90 -31.27 1.47
N ILE A 86 -22.70 -31.82 1.55
CA ILE A 86 -22.41 -33.19 1.08
C ILE A 86 -23.23 -34.20 1.88
N VAL A 87 -23.27 -34.08 3.21
CA VAL A 87 -24.08 -34.94 4.08
C VAL A 87 -25.56 -34.83 3.73
N ILE A 88 -26.10 -33.62 3.55
CA ILE A 88 -27.49 -33.41 3.09
C ILE A 88 -27.74 -34.17 1.78
N ALA A 89 -26.82 -34.08 0.81
CA ALA A 89 -26.97 -34.71 -0.49
C ALA A 89 -26.93 -36.25 -0.42
N ASP A 90 -26.10 -36.82 0.46
CA ASP A 90 -25.97 -38.26 0.63
C ASP A 90 -27.19 -38.83 1.37
N ARG A 91 -27.63 -38.20 2.46
CA ARG A 91 -28.82 -38.60 3.22
C ARG A 91 -30.13 -38.51 2.43
N LEU A 92 -30.26 -37.51 1.56
CA LEU A 92 -31.39 -37.43 0.64
C LEU A 92 -31.42 -38.59 -0.36
N ARG A 93 -30.27 -39.12 -0.80
CA ARG A 93 -30.21 -40.30 -1.68
C ARG A 93 -30.56 -41.59 -0.93
N GLU A 94 -30.30 -41.63 0.37
CA GLU A 94 -30.67 -42.72 1.27
C GLU A 94 -32.15 -42.66 1.70
N GLY A 95 -32.91 -41.64 1.28
CA GLY A 95 -34.33 -41.49 1.61
C GLY A 95 -34.59 -40.93 3.01
N ALA A 96 -33.57 -40.39 3.70
CA ALA A 96 -33.73 -39.82 5.03
C ALA A 96 -34.64 -38.59 5.03
N SER A 97 -35.40 -38.41 6.11
CA SER A 97 -36.26 -37.23 6.28
C SER A 97 -35.43 -35.98 6.55
N GLN A 98 -35.95 -34.80 6.17
CA GLN A 98 -35.27 -33.52 6.44
C GLN A 98 -35.06 -33.27 7.95
N ALA A 99 -35.95 -33.82 8.80
CA ALA A 99 -35.83 -33.75 10.25
C ALA A 99 -34.67 -34.61 10.78
N ALA A 100 -34.49 -35.82 10.24
CA ALA A 100 -33.36 -36.69 10.61
C ALA A 100 -32.01 -36.06 10.23
N ILE A 101 -31.93 -35.50 9.02
CA ILE A 101 -30.73 -34.78 8.54
C ILE A 101 -30.43 -33.57 9.43
N ALA A 102 -31.47 -32.87 9.87
CA ALA A 102 -31.33 -31.72 10.75
C ALA A 102 -30.77 -32.10 12.14
N VAL A 103 -31.27 -33.19 12.73
CA VAL A 103 -30.76 -33.73 14.00
C VAL A 103 -29.30 -34.17 13.86
N GLU A 104 -28.97 -34.93 12.82
CA GLU A 104 -27.62 -35.42 12.55
C GLU A 104 -26.59 -34.28 12.41
N LEU A 105 -26.97 -33.19 11.73
CA LEU A 105 -26.10 -32.03 11.54
C LEU A 105 -26.14 -31.02 12.69
N GLY A 106 -26.97 -31.25 13.72
CA GLY A 106 -27.19 -30.27 14.80
C GLY A 106 -27.75 -28.94 14.28
N ARG A 107 -28.60 -28.97 13.25
CA ARG A 107 -29.19 -27.79 12.60
C ARG A 107 -30.70 -27.74 12.77
N PRO A 108 -31.32 -26.54 12.75
CA PRO A 108 -32.78 -26.43 12.67
C PRO A 108 -33.33 -27.07 11.37
N ALA A 109 -34.42 -27.82 11.47
CA ALA A 109 -35.06 -28.45 10.31
C ALA A 109 -35.46 -27.45 9.22
N CYS A 110 -35.81 -26.22 9.61
CA CYS A 110 -36.13 -25.14 8.67
C CYS A 110 -34.92 -24.71 7.83
N THR A 111 -33.69 -24.83 8.35
CA THR A 111 -32.45 -24.54 7.61
C THR A 111 -32.24 -25.56 6.50
N ILE A 112 -32.36 -26.84 6.82
CA ILE A 112 -32.24 -27.95 5.85
C ILE A 112 -33.32 -27.85 4.77
N SER A 113 -34.58 -27.60 5.16
CA SER A 113 -35.68 -27.43 4.22
C SER A 113 -35.45 -26.26 3.25
N ARG A 114 -35.05 -25.09 3.76
CA ARG A 114 -34.76 -23.90 2.94
C ARG A 114 -33.56 -24.10 2.03
N GLU A 115 -32.50 -24.74 2.52
CA GLU A 115 -31.30 -25.05 1.74
C GLU A 115 -31.65 -25.95 0.55
N ILE A 116 -32.35 -27.07 0.79
CA ILE A 116 -32.75 -28.01 -0.25
C ILE A 116 -33.63 -27.30 -1.28
N ARG A 117 -34.69 -26.63 -0.82
CA ARG A 117 -35.63 -25.92 -1.70
C ARG A 117 -34.95 -24.91 -2.61
N ARG A 118 -34.00 -24.15 -2.08
CA ARG A 118 -33.30 -23.07 -2.80
C ARG A 118 -32.25 -23.58 -3.79
N ASN A 119 -31.72 -24.79 -3.60
CA ASN A 119 -30.56 -25.29 -4.34
C ASN A 119 -30.82 -26.59 -5.14
N ARG A 120 -32.06 -27.10 -5.15
CA ARG A 120 -32.47 -28.18 -6.07
C ARG A 120 -32.28 -27.76 -7.53
N HIS A 121 -31.87 -28.73 -8.35
CA HIS A 121 -31.76 -28.52 -9.79
C HIS A 121 -33.16 -28.31 -10.41
N PRO A 122 -33.40 -27.26 -11.22
CA PRO A 122 -34.72 -26.94 -11.76
C PRO A 122 -35.36 -28.06 -12.59
N GLY A 123 -34.56 -28.73 -13.44
CA GLY A 123 -35.04 -29.84 -14.28
C GLY A 123 -35.14 -31.18 -13.53
N SER A 124 -34.01 -31.69 -13.02
CA SER A 124 -33.97 -33.03 -12.40
C SER A 124 -34.46 -33.09 -10.95
N GLY A 125 -34.69 -31.96 -10.28
CA GLY A 125 -35.07 -31.92 -8.86
C GLY A 125 -33.98 -32.40 -7.89
N VAL A 126 -32.82 -32.85 -8.38
CA VAL A 126 -31.72 -33.41 -7.57
C VAL A 126 -30.99 -32.29 -6.84
N TYR A 127 -30.69 -32.53 -5.55
CA TYR A 127 -29.83 -31.66 -4.76
C TYR A 127 -28.36 -31.97 -5.02
N ARG A 128 -27.58 -30.98 -5.49
CA ARG A 128 -26.15 -31.11 -5.80
C ARG A 128 -25.31 -30.24 -4.85
N PRO A 129 -24.45 -30.83 -4.01
CA PRO A 129 -23.80 -30.12 -2.90
C PRO A 129 -22.80 -29.05 -3.37
N TYR A 130 -21.98 -29.35 -4.37
CA TYR A 130 -20.99 -28.39 -4.90
C TYR A 130 -21.66 -27.19 -5.57
N ALA A 131 -22.67 -27.42 -6.41
CA ALA A 131 -23.46 -26.34 -7.01
C ALA A 131 -24.24 -25.53 -5.95
N ALA A 132 -24.69 -26.16 -4.87
CA ALA A 132 -25.33 -25.48 -3.75
C ALA A 132 -24.34 -24.57 -2.99
N GLN A 133 -23.10 -25.02 -2.82
CA GLN A 133 -22.01 -24.20 -2.25
C GLN A 133 -21.68 -23.00 -3.14
N GLU A 134 -21.46 -23.21 -4.44
CA GLU A 134 -21.17 -22.12 -5.39
C GLU A 134 -22.30 -21.08 -5.42
N ARG A 135 -23.56 -21.51 -5.41
CA ARG A 135 -24.72 -20.61 -5.33
C ARG A 135 -24.83 -19.90 -3.99
N ALA A 136 -24.39 -20.52 -2.90
CA ALA A 136 -24.35 -19.87 -1.59
C ALA A 136 -23.27 -18.79 -1.57
N ASP A 137 -22.10 -19.08 -2.12
CA ASP A 137 -20.98 -18.15 -2.22
C ASP A 137 -21.28 -17.00 -3.19
N SER A 138 -21.94 -17.26 -4.32
CA SER A 138 -22.33 -16.20 -5.27
C SER A 138 -23.41 -15.25 -4.75
N ARG A 139 -24.26 -15.71 -3.82
CA ARG A 139 -25.26 -14.89 -3.12
C ARG A 139 -24.70 -14.18 -1.89
N ARG A 140 -23.49 -14.55 -1.44
CA ARG A 140 -22.85 -14.00 -0.25
C ARG A 140 -22.46 -12.51 -0.42
N PRO A 141 -21.95 -12.06 -1.58
CA PRO A 141 -21.77 -10.65 -1.85
C PRO A 141 -23.09 -9.90 -1.70
N ARG A 142 -23.11 -8.93 -0.79
CA ARG A 142 -24.13 -7.86 -0.75
C ARG A 142 -23.43 -6.57 -1.13
N PRO A 143 -23.16 -6.34 -2.42
CA PRO A 143 -22.46 -5.14 -2.86
C PRO A 143 -23.33 -3.93 -2.52
N LYS A 144 -22.88 -3.13 -1.56
CA LYS A 144 -23.40 -1.79 -1.33
C LYS A 144 -22.54 -0.82 -2.15
N PRO A 145 -23.14 0.18 -2.83
CA PRO A 145 -22.36 1.25 -3.42
C PRO A 145 -21.52 1.90 -2.31
N GLY A 146 -20.22 2.05 -2.55
CA GLY A 146 -19.32 2.67 -1.58
C GLY A 146 -19.69 4.14 -1.38
N LYS A 147 -19.37 4.71 -0.20
CA LYS A 147 -19.71 6.10 0.14
C LYS A 147 -19.21 7.12 -0.90
N ILE A 148 -18.00 6.91 -1.42
CA ILE A 148 -17.39 7.77 -2.45
C ILE A 148 -18.16 7.68 -3.78
N ALA A 149 -18.53 6.46 -4.21
CA ALA A 149 -19.27 6.25 -5.44
C ALA A 149 -20.69 6.85 -5.38
N ALA A 150 -21.32 6.76 -4.21
CA ALA A 150 -22.67 7.28 -3.99
C ALA A 150 -22.74 8.81 -3.87
N HIS A 151 -21.62 9.51 -3.66
CA HIS A 151 -21.60 10.95 -3.37
C HIS A 151 -20.67 11.71 -4.34
N PRO A 152 -21.20 12.30 -5.43
CA PRO A 152 -20.40 12.93 -6.49
C PRO A 152 -19.48 14.06 -6.01
N GLU A 153 -19.94 14.92 -5.09
CA GLU A 153 -19.13 15.99 -4.50
C GLU A 153 -17.91 15.45 -3.74
N LEU A 154 -18.12 14.50 -2.81
CA LEU A 154 -17.06 13.82 -2.10
C LEU A 154 -16.07 13.14 -3.07
N ARG A 155 -16.57 12.50 -4.12
CA ARG A 155 -15.71 11.91 -5.17
C ARG A 155 -14.84 12.97 -5.85
N ALA A 156 -15.41 14.11 -6.22
CA ALA A 156 -14.66 15.21 -6.84
C ALA A 156 -13.59 15.78 -5.89
N LEU A 157 -13.92 15.96 -4.60
CA LEU A 157 -12.97 16.43 -3.59
C LEU A 157 -11.82 15.44 -3.36
N VAL A 158 -12.11 14.14 -3.29
CA VAL A 158 -11.09 13.10 -3.16
C VAL A 158 -10.22 13.05 -4.42
N GLN A 159 -10.83 13.08 -5.60
CA GLN A 159 -10.14 13.07 -6.89
C GLN A 159 -9.18 14.26 -7.02
N GLY A 160 -9.66 15.49 -6.81
CA GLY A 160 -8.83 16.69 -6.96
C GLY A 160 -7.63 16.71 -6.01
N ARG A 161 -7.75 16.13 -4.80
CA ARG A 161 -6.60 16.02 -3.89
C ARG A 161 -5.65 14.89 -4.27
N LEU A 162 -6.13 13.80 -4.85
CA LEU A 162 -5.27 12.75 -5.41
C LEU A 162 -4.49 13.27 -6.63
N ASP A 163 -5.09 14.13 -7.44
CA ASP A 163 -4.42 14.80 -8.57
C ASP A 163 -3.27 15.69 -8.10
N LEU A 164 -3.42 16.32 -6.92
CA LEU A 164 -2.36 17.03 -6.19
C LEU A 164 -1.41 16.11 -5.38
N ARG A 165 -1.46 14.79 -5.65
CA ARG A 165 -0.63 13.75 -5.03
C ARG A 165 -0.72 13.70 -3.51
N HIS A 166 -1.87 14.07 -2.94
CA HIS A 166 -2.12 13.88 -1.50
C HIS A 166 -2.31 12.39 -1.20
N SER A 167 -1.76 11.92 -0.08
CA SER A 167 -2.01 10.55 0.37
C SER A 167 -3.46 10.39 0.86
N PRO A 168 -4.03 9.16 0.81
CA PRO A 168 -5.35 8.89 1.38
C PRO A 168 -5.52 9.34 2.85
N GLU A 169 -4.46 9.21 3.68
CA GLU A 169 -4.47 9.71 5.06
C GLU A 169 -4.57 11.25 5.10
N GLN A 170 -3.78 11.94 4.27
CA GLN A 170 -3.84 13.40 4.15
C GLN A 170 -5.22 13.89 3.71
N ILE A 171 -5.82 13.23 2.73
CA ILE A 171 -7.16 13.55 2.23
C ILE A 171 -8.21 13.37 3.34
N SER A 172 -8.21 12.21 3.99
CA SER A 172 -9.15 11.90 5.08
C SER A 172 -9.11 12.93 6.21
N ARG A 173 -7.91 13.33 6.63
CA ARG A 173 -7.70 14.33 7.69
C ARG A 173 -8.07 15.73 7.24
N ARG A 174 -7.75 16.08 6.00
CA ARG A 174 -8.04 17.41 5.46
C ARG A 174 -9.53 17.63 5.24
N LEU A 175 -10.26 16.62 4.76
CA LEU A 175 -11.73 16.69 4.61
C LEU A 175 -12.44 16.96 5.95
N ARG A 176 -12.01 16.31 7.03
CA ARG A 176 -12.55 16.57 8.37
C ARG A 176 -12.32 17.99 8.86
N ARG A 177 -11.18 18.57 8.51
CA ARG A 177 -10.79 19.91 8.93
C ARG A 177 -11.48 21.00 8.12
N ASP A 178 -11.55 20.82 6.82
CA ASP A 178 -12.15 21.82 5.91
C ASP A 178 -13.69 21.82 6.03
N PHE A 179 -14.28 20.70 6.47
CA PHE A 179 -15.73 20.54 6.57
C PHE A 179 -16.16 19.92 7.91
N PRO A 180 -15.90 20.55 9.06
CA PRO A 180 -16.14 19.93 10.38
C PRO A 180 -17.60 19.52 10.59
N GLU A 181 -18.55 20.36 10.14
CA GLU A 181 -19.99 20.15 10.32
C GLU A 181 -20.61 19.21 9.27
N ARG A 182 -19.88 18.84 8.21
CA ARG A 182 -20.40 18.03 7.10
C ARG A 182 -19.87 16.60 7.15
N SER A 183 -20.43 15.81 8.06
CA SER A 183 -20.04 14.41 8.28
C SER A 183 -20.20 13.51 7.03
N GLU A 184 -21.07 13.89 6.09
CA GLU A 184 -21.24 13.23 4.80
C GLU A 184 -19.98 13.31 3.93
N LEU A 185 -19.15 14.34 4.10
CA LEU A 185 -17.87 14.48 3.40
C LEU A 185 -16.70 13.77 4.11
N HIS A 186 -16.92 13.24 5.31
CA HIS A 186 -15.86 12.57 6.07
C HIS A 186 -15.70 11.12 5.61
N VAL A 187 -14.49 10.74 5.23
CA VAL A 187 -14.14 9.36 4.87
C VAL A 187 -12.88 8.91 5.59
N SER A 188 -12.77 7.62 5.90
CA SER A 188 -11.50 7.05 6.35
C SER A 188 -10.55 6.86 5.17
N HIS A 189 -9.25 6.88 5.43
CA HIS A 189 -8.25 6.61 4.40
C HIS A 189 -8.37 5.19 3.83
N GLU A 190 -8.84 4.22 4.63
CA GLU A 190 -9.15 2.87 4.15
C GLU A 190 -10.29 2.88 3.13
N THR A 191 -11.34 3.71 3.31
CA THR A 191 -12.40 3.84 2.30
C THR A 191 -11.86 4.37 0.97
N ILE A 192 -10.89 5.29 1.02
CA ILE A 192 -10.22 5.81 -0.18
C ILE A 192 -9.37 4.70 -0.82
N TYR A 193 -8.61 3.93 -0.03
CA TYR A 193 -7.86 2.78 -0.54
C TYR A 193 -8.77 1.74 -1.19
N GLN A 194 -9.89 1.37 -0.56
CA GLN A 194 -10.86 0.45 -1.15
C GLN A 194 -11.43 1.00 -2.46
N ALA A 195 -11.74 2.29 -2.54
CA ALA A 195 -12.19 2.91 -3.79
C ALA A 195 -11.13 2.88 -4.90
N LEU A 196 -9.84 2.98 -4.55
CA LEU A 196 -8.73 2.86 -5.50
C LEU A 196 -8.49 1.40 -5.94
N TYR A 197 -8.57 0.43 -5.02
CA TYR A 197 -8.26 -0.98 -5.29
C TYR A 197 -9.41 -1.75 -5.95
N VAL A 198 -10.67 -1.40 -5.69
CA VAL A 198 -11.87 -2.10 -6.20
C VAL A 198 -12.20 -1.68 -7.65
N GLN A 199 -11.21 -1.14 -8.39
CA GLN A 199 -11.25 -0.68 -9.79
C GLN A 199 -11.71 -1.69 -10.86
N GLY A 200 -12.22 -2.87 -10.49
CA GLY A 200 -12.95 -3.75 -11.41
C GLY A 200 -14.33 -3.21 -11.84
N ARG A 201 -14.75 -2.03 -11.36
CA ARG A 201 -16.07 -1.43 -11.67
C ARG A 201 -16.04 0.08 -11.99
N GLY A 202 -14.98 0.59 -12.62
CA GLY A 202 -15.06 1.81 -13.45
C GLY A 202 -15.22 3.19 -12.78
N GLU A 203 -14.67 3.45 -11.58
CA GLU A 203 -15.05 4.63 -10.79
C GLU A 203 -13.94 5.64 -10.42
N LEU A 204 -12.65 5.36 -10.67
CA LEU A 204 -11.54 6.33 -10.63
C LEU A 204 -10.54 6.00 -11.75
N ARG A 205 -9.97 6.99 -12.45
CA ARG A 205 -9.08 6.76 -13.61
C ARG A 205 -7.88 5.87 -13.23
N ARG A 206 -7.54 4.92 -14.11
CA ARG A 206 -6.38 3.98 -14.00
C ARG A 206 -5.05 4.69 -13.72
N GLU A 207 -4.94 5.96 -14.10
CA GLU A 207 -3.76 6.81 -13.95
C GLU A 207 -3.44 7.19 -12.49
N LEU A 208 -4.40 7.09 -11.57
CA LEU A 208 -4.22 7.51 -10.17
C LEU A 208 -3.40 6.54 -9.33
N THR A 209 -3.23 5.29 -9.79
CA THR A 209 -2.29 4.35 -9.18
C THR A 209 -0.84 4.86 -9.30
N ALA A 210 -0.55 5.70 -10.30
CA ALA A 210 0.75 6.40 -10.43
C ALA A 210 0.91 7.56 -9.42
N ALA A 211 -0.17 8.07 -8.84
CA ALA A 211 -0.13 9.09 -7.79
C ALA A 211 0.18 8.52 -6.39
N LEU A 212 0.24 7.19 -6.25
CA LEU A 212 0.63 6.55 -5.00
C LEU A 212 2.15 6.63 -4.78
N ARG A 213 2.53 6.96 -3.54
CA ARG A 213 3.88 7.39 -3.11
C ARG A 213 5.03 6.43 -3.43
N THR A 214 4.75 5.16 -3.73
CA THR A 214 5.78 4.14 -3.96
C THR A 214 5.34 3.07 -4.96
N GLY A 215 5.96 3.04 -6.14
CA GLY A 215 5.89 1.91 -7.08
C GLY A 215 6.86 0.77 -6.73
N ARG A 216 7.21 0.57 -5.45
CA ARG A 216 8.27 -0.37 -5.03
C ARG A 216 7.65 -1.70 -4.59
N ALA A 217 8.08 -2.79 -5.23
CA ALA A 217 7.71 -4.16 -4.85
C ALA A 217 8.73 -4.84 -3.91
N VAL A 218 9.96 -4.32 -3.76
CA VAL A 218 11.02 -4.95 -2.96
C VAL A 218 11.94 -3.91 -2.30
N ARG A 219 12.42 -4.21 -1.09
CA ARG A 219 13.43 -3.43 -0.35
C ARG A 219 14.83 -3.69 -0.93
N ARG A 220 15.58 -2.64 -1.27
CA ARG A 220 17.01 -2.78 -1.64
C ARG A 220 17.87 -2.97 -0.38
N PRO A 221 18.92 -3.81 -0.45
CA PRO A 221 19.92 -3.90 0.60
C PRO A 221 20.73 -2.59 0.72
N ARG A 222 21.16 -2.31 1.96
CA ARG A 222 22.02 -1.16 2.30
C ARG A 222 23.38 -1.31 1.61
N ARG A 223 23.88 -0.22 1.00
CA ARG A 223 25.30 -0.12 0.61
C ARG A 223 26.15 0.04 1.86
N GLN A 224 27.33 -0.58 1.86
CA GLN A 224 28.35 -0.42 2.90
C GLN A 224 29.00 0.97 2.81
N PRO A 225 29.24 1.66 3.94
CA PRO A 225 29.94 2.93 3.97
C PRO A 225 31.45 2.71 3.88
N GLY A 226 32.11 3.39 2.94
CA GLY A 226 33.57 3.35 2.82
C GLY A 226 34.06 4.22 1.66
N GLN A 227 34.85 5.23 2.03
CA GLN A 227 35.62 6.18 1.20
C GLN A 227 34.91 7.46 0.74
N ARG A 228 35.21 8.56 1.43
CA ARG A 228 35.42 9.89 0.83
C ARG A 228 36.38 10.70 1.70
N GLN A 229 37.34 11.37 1.04
CA GLN A 229 38.31 12.28 1.63
C GLN A 229 37.70 13.67 1.92
N THR A 230 38.28 14.38 2.88
CA THR A 230 37.95 15.76 3.30
C THR A 230 38.27 16.79 2.19
N ARG A 231 37.42 17.80 1.99
CA ARG A 231 37.40 18.64 0.77
C ARG A 231 37.38 20.17 0.94
N PHE A 232 37.70 20.74 2.11
CA PHE A 232 37.68 22.21 2.26
C PHE A 232 38.93 22.78 2.93
N VAL A 233 39.28 24.02 2.53
CA VAL A 233 40.46 24.79 2.98
C VAL A 233 40.08 25.86 4.03
N ALA A 234 38.81 26.27 4.11
CA ALA A 234 38.32 27.28 5.06
C ALA A 234 37.77 26.66 6.37
N PRO A 235 37.87 27.34 7.53
CA PRO A 235 37.31 26.87 8.79
C PRO A 235 35.78 26.78 8.75
N MET A 236 35.24 25.67 9.25
CA MET A 236 33.80 25.34 9.23
C MET A 236 33.16 25.53 10.61
N LEU A 237 31.96 26.08 10.66
CA LEU A 237 31.09 26.00 11.85
C LEU A 237 30.34 24.65 11.81
N MET A 238 30.52 23.84 12.86
CA MET A 238 29.88 22.55 12.95
C MET A 238 28.45 22.69 13.48
N ILE A 239 27.58 21.72 13.20
CA ILE A 239 26.21 21.71 13.70
C ILE A 239 26.13 21.73 15.24
N SER A 240 27.17 21.26 15.92
CA SER A 240 27.35 21.35 17.38
C SER A 240 27.46 22.79 17.90
N ASP A 241 27.89 23.73 17.04
CA ASP A 241 28.14 25.12 17.42
C ASP A 241 26.87 25.98 17.29
N ARG A 242 25.71 25.34 17.10
CA ARG A 242 24.43 26.04 16.98
C ARG A 242 23.90 26.49 18.33
N PRO A 243 23.26 27.66 18.39
CA PRO A 243 22.40 28.03 19.51
C PRO A 243 21.31 26.97 19.75
N ALA A 244 21.01 26.67 21.02
CA ALA A 244 20.03 25.65 21.39
C ALA A 244 18.61 25.92 20.85
N GLU A 245 18.25 27.20 20.67
CA GLU A 245 16.99 27.66 20.06
C GLU A 245 16.72 27.08 18.66
N VAL A 246 17.77 26.65 17.95
CA VAL A 246 17.67 26.08 16.59
C VAL A 246 17.13 24.64 16.62
N GLU A 247 17.32 23.90 17.71
CA GLU A 247 16.85 22.52 17.87
C GLU A 247 15.37 22.43 18.26
N ASP A 248 14.86 23.43 19.00
CA ASP A 248 13.47 23.48 19.43
C ASP A 248 12.48 23.76 18.28
N ARG A 249 13.00 24.15 17.09
CA ARG A 249 12.21 24.41 15.85
C ARG A 249 11.04 25.37 16.07
N ALA A 250 11.11 26.18 17.12
CA ALA A 250 10.07 27.11 17.52
C ALA A 250 10.13 28.41 16.70
N VAL A 251 11.33 28.77 16.25
CA VAL A 251 11.60 30.01 15.52
C VAL A 251 11.77 29.72 14.02
N PRO A 252 11.02 30.40 13.13
CA PRO A 252 11.19 30.22 11.70
C PRO A 252 12.48 30.87 11.20
N GLY A 253 13.00 30.38 10.07
CA GLY A 253 14.13 30.98 9.36
C GLY A 253 15.43 30.19 9.44
N HIS A 254 15.38 29.00 10.05
CA HIS A 254 16.47 28.03 10.01
C HIS A 254 16.19 27.03 8.88
N TRP A 255 17.11 26.90 7.93
CA TRP A 255 16.92 26.10 6.72
C TRP A 255 17.83 24.87 6.74
N GLU A 256 17.30 23.75 6.24
CA GLU A 256 18.07 22.56 5.88
C GLU A 256 18.20 22.49 4.36
N GLY A 257 19.44 22.35 3.89
CA GLY A 257 19.80 22.32 2.49
C GLY A 257 20.30 20.95 2.01
N ASP A 258 20.04 20.63 0.75
CA ASP A 258 20.55 19.43 0.07
C ASP A 258 20.52 19.61 -1.46
N LEU A 259 21.16 18.69 -2.20
CA LEU A 259 21.03 18.59 -3.64
C LEU A 259 20.29 17.31 -4.06
N ILE A 260 19.25 17.48 -4.88
CA ILE A 260 18.68 16.37 -5.64
C ILE A 260 19.47 16.23 -6.94
N ILE A 261 20.20 15.11 -7.04
CA ILE A 261 21.01 14.82 -8.23
C ILE A 261 20.19 14.11 -9.31
N GLY A 262 20.39 14.54 -10.56
CA GLY A 262 19.81 14.03 -11.79
C GLY A 262 20.63 12.90 -12.45
N LYS A 263 20.37 12.69 -13.74
CA LYS A 263 21.04 11.67 -14.56
C LYS A 263 22.55 11.90 -14.61
N ASP A 264 23.32 10.82 -14.46
CA ASP A 264 24.79 10.79 -14.56
C ASP A 264 25.53 11.83 -13.69
N SER A 265 24.86 12.35 -12.66
CA SER A 265 25.34 13.47 -11.84
C SER A 265 25.62 14.77 -12.60
N ALA A 266 25.01 14.94 -13.79
CA ALA A 266 25.23 16.08 -14.68
C ALA A 266 24.29 17.28 -14.41
N SER A 267 23.17 17.05 -13.71
CA SER A 267 22.23 18.11 -13.31
C SER A 267 21.80 17.93 -11.86
N ALA A 268 21.46 19.06 -11.21
CA ALA A 268 21.02 19.10 -9.83
C ALA A 268 19.94 20.16 -9.61
N ILE A 269 19.11 19.95 -8.60
CA ILE A 269 18.20 20.95 -8.05
C ILE A 269 18.54 21.09 -6.57
N GLY A 270 18.77 22.31 -6.11
CA GLY A 270 18.94 22.56 -4.68
C GLY A 270 17.60 22.52 -3.96
N THR A 271 17.58 21.94 -2.76
CA THR A 271 16.38 21.86 -1.93
C THR A 271 16.63 22.52 -0.59
N LEU A 272 15.77 23.48 -0.25
CA LEU A 272 15.78 24.18 1.03
C LEU A 272 14.49 23.87 1.77
N VAL A 273 14.60 23.39 3.00
CA VAL A 273 13.45 23.07 3.86
C VAL A 273 13.55 23.82 5.17
N GLU A 274 12.57 24.65 5.47
CA GLU A 274 12.50 25.41 6.71
C GLU A 274 12.18 24.47 7.90
N ARG A 275 12.92 24.59 9.00
CA ARG A 275 12.91 23.59 10.08
C ARG A 275 11.65 23.65 10.96
N ALA A 276 10.96 24.77 11.08
CA ALA A 276 9.75 24.89 11.90
C ALA A 276 8.49 24.46 11.14
N THR A 277 8.37 24.91 9.91
CA THR A 277 7.16 24.86 9.06
C THR A 277 7.25 23.78 7.98
N ARG A 278 8.44 23.24 7.70
CA ARG A 278 8.71 22.35 6.55
C ARG A 278 8.42 23.00 5.21
N TYR A 279 8.43 24.32 5.15
CA TYR A 279 8.24 25.05 3.90
C TYR A 279 9.43 24.78 2.97
N VAL A 280 9.13 24.43 1.72
CA VAL A 280 10.11 23.99 0.73
C VAL A 280 10.34 25.11 -0.28
N LEU A 281 11.60 25.40 -0.56
CA LEU A 281 12.03 26.15 -1.73
C LEU A 281 12.91 25.26 -2.60
N LEU A 282 12.77 25.39 -3.91
CA LEU A 282 13.59 24.69 -4.89
C LEU A 282 14.48 25.70 -5.60
N VAL A 283 15.77 25.38 -5.63
CA VAL A 283 16.81 26.22 -6.23
C VAL A 283 17.10 25.69 -7.61
N HIS A 284 16.82 26.50 -8.63
CA HIS A 284 17.14 26.17 -10.01
C HIS A 284 18.63 26.43 -10.27
N LEU A 285 19.38 25.40 -10.61
CA LEU A 285 20.82 25.49 -10.91
C LEU A 285 21.12 25.50 -12.42
N GLY A 286 20.14 25.19 -13.27
CA GLY A 286 20.31 25.12 -14.73
C GLY A 286 21.12 23.91 -15.17
N HIS A 287 22.45 23.99 -15.05
CA HIS A 287 23.38 22.92 -15.43
C HIS A 287 24.46 22.76 -14.36
N ASP A 288 25.00 21.54 -14.24
CA ASP A 288 26.05 21.18 -13.28
C ASP A 288 25.72 21.45 -11.79
N ARG A 289 26.73 21.39 -10.92
CA ARG A 289 26.65 21.57 -9.46
C ARG A 289 27.94 22.15 -8.89
N THR A 290 28.61 23.01 -9.66
CA THR A 290 29.82 23.69 -9.17
C THR A 290 29.46 24.57 -7.97
N ALA A 291 30.46 24.89 -7.14
CA ALA A 291 30.22 25.69 -5.95
C ALA A 291 29.70 27.10 -6.30
N ASP A 292 30.11 27.67 -7.44
CA ASP A 292 29.62 28.96 -7.94
C ASP A 292 28.14 28.92 -8.29
N HIS A 293 27.68 27.96 -9.10
CA HIS A 293 26.27 27.86 -9.47
C HIS A 293 25.38 27.59 -8.26
N VAL A 294 25.85 26.77 -7.31
CA VAL A 294 25.12 26.50 -6.07
C VAL A 294 25.03 27.76 -5.20
N ARG A 295 26.14 28.50 -5.02
CA ARG A 295 26.15 29.79 -4.32
C ARG A 295 25.17 30.76 -4.97
N ASP A 296 25.26 30.97 -6.27
CA ASP A 296 24.46 31.98 -6.99
C ASP A 296 22.97 31.65 -6.97
N GLY A 297 22.62 30.37 -7.16
CA GLY A 297 21.24 29.91 -7.05
C GLY A 297 20.69 30.07 -5.63
N LEU A 298 21.49 29.75 -4.60
CA LEU A 298 21.11 29.95 -3.20
C LEU A 298 20.91 31.44 -2.89
N LEU A 299 21.81 32.31 -3.34
CA LEU A 299 21.68 33.76 -3.16
C LEU A 299 20.42 34.30 -3.82
N ALA A 300 20.17 33.95 -5.08
CA ALA A 300 18.97 34.36 -5.80
C ALA A 300 17.70 33.94 -5.07
N THR A 301 17.66 32.69 -4.57
CA THR A 301 16.50 32.17 -3.84
C THR A 301 16.33 32.85 -2.49
N MET A 302 17.39 32.93 -1.68
CA MET A 302 17.32 33.51 -0.34
C MET A 302 17.04 35.01 -0.38
N ASN A 303 17.44 35.72 -1.42
CA ASN A 303 17.13 37.15 -1.59
C ASN A 303 15.64 37.44 -1.79
N THR A 304 14.84 36.44 -2.18
CA THR A 304 13.37 36.59 -2.26
C THR A 304 12.69 36.58 -0.89
N LEU A 305 13.39 36.15 0.16
CA LEU A 305 12.81 36.02 1.49
C LEU A 305 12.97 37.29 2.33
N PRO A 306 12.01 37.59 3.23
CA PRO A 306 12.18 38.59 4.27
C PRO A 306 13.37 38.29 5.20
N THR A 307 14.01 39.32 5.73
CA THR A 307 15.21 39.20 6.60
C THR A 307 15.01 38.28 7.79
N HIS A 308 13.85 38.32 8.45
CA HIS A 308 13.58 37.49 9.63
C HIS A 308 13.50 35.97 9.32
N LEU A 309 13.39 35.58 8.05
CA LEU A 309 13.47 34.19 7.61
C LEU A 309 14.88 33.75 7.19
N LYS A 310 15.90 34.61 7.26
CA LYS A 310 17.28 34.30 6.86
C LYS A 310 18.20 34.11 8.08
N ARG A 311 17.86 33.18 8.98
CA ARG A 311 18.60 33.01 10.25
C ARG A 311 19.80 32.08 10.16
N SER A 312 19.68 30.94 9.51
CA SER A 312 20.81 30.03 9.31
C SER A 312 20.55 29.02 8.20
N LEU A 313 21.62 28.52 7.58
CA LEU A 313 21.56 27.39 6.65
C LEU A 313 22.34 26.18 7.18
N THR A 314 21.74 25.00 7.07
CA THR A 314 22.38 23.70 7.33
C THR A 314 22.73 23.04 6.03
N TRP A 315 23.96 22.56 5.87
CA TRP A 315 24.32 21.71 4.73
C TRP A 315 25.15 20.51 5.16
N ASP A 316 25.31 19.52 4.27
CA ASP A 316 26.36 18.53 4.44
C ASP A 316 27.72 19.05 3.95
N GLN A 317 28.78 18.29 4.23
CA GLN A 317 30.14 18.63 3.83
C GLN A 317 30.41 18.34 2.33
N GLY A 318 29.39 18.47 1.48
CA GLY A 318 29.49 18.28 0.03
C GLY A 318 30.23 19.43 -0.64
N GLY A 319 31.15 19.10 -1.57
CA GLY A 319 32.04 20.07 -2.23
C GLY A 319 31.34 21.23 -2.95
N GLU A 320 30.05 21.08 -3.27
CA GLU A 320 29.16 22.14 -3.72
C GLU A 320 29.08 23.36 -2.79
N MET A 321 29.39 23.21 -1.49
CA MET A 321 29.39 24.29 -0.51
C MET A 321 30.77 24.86 -0.22
N ALA A 322 31.74 24.70 -1.14
CA ALA A 322 33.09 25.25 -0.96
C ALA A 322 33.10 26.77 -0.77
N LEU A 323 32.14 27.48 -1.38
CA LEU A 323 32.01 28.95 -1.33
C LEU A 323 30.98 29.43 -0.28
N HIS A 324 30.72 28.63 0.76
CA HIS A 324 29.75 28.98 1.81
C HIS A 324 30.05 30.29 2.57
N HIS A 325 31.33 30.68 2.64
CA HIS A 325 31.77 31.91 3.30
C HIS A 325 31.29 33.15 2.53
N GLU A 326 31.38 33.14 1.20
CA GLU A 326 30.84 34.22 0.34
C GLU A 326 29.32 34.31 0.47
N PHE A 327 28.64 33.15 0.52
CA PHE A 327 27.20 33.10 0.77
C PHE A 327 26.83 33.72 2.13
N THR A 328 27.58 33.39 3.18
CA THR A 328 27.38 33.95 4.53
C THR A 328 27.57 35.46 4.52
N MET A 329 28.64 35.95 3.90
CA MET A 329 28.91 37.39 3.78
C MET A 329 27.80 38.14 3.02
N ALA A 330 27.26 37.56 1.95
CA ALA A 330 26.25 38.21 1.12
C ALA A 330 24.84 38.20 1.74
N THR A 331 24.55 37.26 2.64
CA THR A 331 23.19 37.08 3.22
C THR A 331 23.11 37.38 4.71
N ASP A 332 24.24 37.60 5.36
CA ASP A 332 24.39 37.64 6.82
C ASP A 332 23.84 36.38 7.52
N MET A 333 23.77 35.27 6.78
CA MET A 333 23.18 34.03 7.26
C MET A 333 24.27 32.98 7.49
N PRO A 334 24.53 32.56 8.75
CA PRO A 334 25.55 31.56 9.05
C PRO A 334 25.22 30.21 8.41
N VAL A 335 26.24 29.60 7.80
CA VAL A 335 26.19 28.24 7.27
C VAL A 335 26.85 27.27 8.26
N TYR A 336 26.10 26.25 8.64
CA TYR A 336 26.54 25.20 9.56
C TYR A 336 26.59 23.86 8.84
N PHE A 337 27.65 23.10 9.09
CA PHE A 337 27.88 21.80 8.46
C PHE A 337 27.54 20.64 9.40
N CYS A 338 26.88 19.62 8.84
CA CYS A 338 26.61 18.38 9.56
C CYS A 338 27.88 17.56 9.78
N ASP A 339 27.86 16.72 10.81
CA ASP A 339 28.97 15.81 11.08
C ASP A 339 29.08 14.75 9.98
N PRO A 340 30.31 14.30 9.66
CA PRO A 340 30.50 13.15 8.79
C PRO A 340 29.73 11.93 9.33
N HIS A 341 29.08 11.20 8.44
CA HIS A 341 28.31 9.97 8.76
C HIS A 341 27.04 10.19 9.60
N SER A 342 26.54 11.41 9.70
CA SER A 342 25.35 11.76 10.51
C SER A 342 24.14 12.21 9.67
N PRO A 343 23.61 11.41 8.71
CA PRO A 343 22.50 11.82 7.86
C PRO A 343 21.19 12.13 8.63
N TRP A 344 21.04 11.60 9.86
CA TRP A 344 19.88 11.88 10.71
C TRP A 344 19.78 13.35 11.14
N GLN A 345 20.89 14.10 11.09
CA GLN A 345 20.91 15.53 11.38
C GLN A 345 20.12 16.36 10.33
N ARG A 346 19.79 15.76 9.16
CA ARG A 346 18.97 16.37 8.09
C ARG A 346 17.74 15.54 7.73
N GLY A 347 17.09 14.92 8.73
CA GLY A 347 15.94 14.05 8.51
C GLY A 347 14.77 14.72 7.76
N SER A 348 14.65 16.05 7.81
CA SER A 348 13.59 16.79 7.10
C SER A 348 13.84 16.80 5.59
N ASN A 349 15.09 17.01 5.18
CA ASN A 349 15.48 17.01 3.77
C ASN A 349 15.38 15.62 3.16
N GLU A 350 15.78 14.56 3.86
CA GLU A 350 15.67 13.20 3.32
C GLU A 350 14.21 12.85 2.99
N ASN A 351 13.29 13.12 3.91
CA ASN A 351 11.87 12.89 3.70
C ASN A 351 11.33 13.77 2.56
N THR A 352 11.68 15.06 2.53
CA THR A 352 11.22 16.00 1.50
C THR A 352 11.75 15.64 0.12
N ASN A 353 13.03 15.30 0.00
CA ASN A 353 13.64 14.81 -1.22
C ASN A 353 12.96 13.53 -1.71
N GLY A 354 12.57 12.63 -0.80
CA GLY A 354 11.74 11.47 -1.12
C GLY A 354 10.41 11.82 -1.79
N LEU A 355 9.79 12.94 -1.44
CA LEU A 355 8.55 13.43 -2.05
C LEU A 355 8.78 14.11 -3.39
N LEU A 356 9.84 14.90 -3.48
CA LEU A 356 10.25 15.58 -4.70
C LEU A 356 10.56 14.58 -5.82
N ARG A 357 10.96 13.34 -5.49
CA ARG A 357 11.13 12.25 -6.48
C ARG A 357 9.84 11.79 -7.18
N GLN A 358 8.65 12.24 -6.74
CA GLN A 358 7.40 12.07 -7.51
C GLN A 358 7.32 13.00 -8.72
N TYR A 359 8.05 14.13 -8.67
CA TYR A 359 8.11 15.15 -9.74
C TYR A 359 9.41 15.04 -10.53
N PHE A 360 10.49 14.67 -9.83
CA PHE A 360 11.85 14.59 -10.36
C PHE A 360 12.40 13.16 -10.18
N PRO A 361 11.94 12.18 -11.00
CA PRO A 361 12.37 10.79 -10.86
C PRO A 361 13.89 10.62 -10.87
N LYS A 362 14.39 9.54 -10.27
CA LYS A 362 15.84 9.29 -10.27
C LYS A 362 16.30 8.93 -11.70
N GLY A 363 17.45 9.47 -12.09
CA GLY A 363 18.06 9.18 -13.40
C GLY A 363 17.45 9.96 -14.57
N THR A 364 16.60 10.96 -14.31
CA THR A 364 16.16 11.93 -15.32
C THR A 364 17.06 13.15 -15.33
N ASP A 365 17.12 13.83 -16.47
CA ASP A 365 17.80 15.11 -16.54
C ASP A 365 16.95 16.21 -15.93
N LEU A 366 17.47 16.84 -14.87
CA LEU A 366 16.80 17.89 -14.12
C LEU A 366 16.93 19.27 -14.75
N SER A 367 17.87 19.47 -15.68
CA SER A 367 18.07 20.76 -16.36
C SER A 367 16.89 21.15 -17.26
N THR A 368 16.05 20.17 -17.62
CA THR A 368 14.86 20.35 -18.44
C THR A 368 13.71 21.06 -17.70
N HIS A 369 13.82 21.22 -16.38
CA HIS A 369 12.77 21.83 -15.56
C HIS A 369 13.04 23.32 -15.33
N SER A 370 12.13 24.16 -15.82
CA SER A 370 12.25 25.61 -15.67
C SER A 370 12.05 26.08 -14.22
N PRO A 371 12.52 27.30 -13.87
CA PRO A 371 12.26 27.90 -12.56
C PRO A 371 10.76 27.95 -12.19
N GLU A 372 9.89 28.21 -13.16
CA GLU A 372 8.43 28.27 -12.96
C GLU A 372 7.86 26.89 -12.62
N HIS A 373 8.36 25.84 -13.27
CA HIS A 373 7.96 24.48 -12.95
C HIS A 373 8.41 24.10 -11.53
N LEU A 374 9.62 24.46 -11.14
CA LEU A 374 10.12 24.27 -9.78
C LEU A 374 9.27 25.02 -8.75
N ALA A 375 8.91 26.27 -9.02
CA ALA A 375 8.02 27.05 -8.15
C ALA A 375 6.64 26.40 -8.00
N ALA A 376 6.06 25.90 -9.10
CA ALA A 376 4.78 25.18 -9.07
C ALA A 376 4.85 23.89 -8.23
N VAL A 377 5.93 23.11 -8.37
CA VAL A 377 6.16 21.90 -7.56
C VAL A 377 6.33 22.25 -6.07
N ALA A 378 7.09 23.30 -5.76
CA ALA A 378 7.24 23.78 -4.39
C ALA A 378 5.89 24.20 -3.80
N ALA A 379 5.07 24.95 -4.55
CA ALA A 379 3.73 25.34 -4.13
C ALA A 379 2.82 24.13 -3.87
N GLU A 380 2.84 23.09 -4.71
CA GLU A 380 2.08 21.86 -4.49
C GLU A 380 2.54 21.13 -3.22
N LEU A 381 3.85 21.06 -2.95
CA LEU A 381 4.38 20.48 -1.71
C LEU A 381 4.03 21.30 -0.46
N ASN A 382 4.01 22.63 -0.59
CA ASN A 382 3.71 23.58 0.48
C ASN A 382 2.20 23.70 0.75
N GLY A 383 1.36 23.32 -0.22
CA GLY A 383 -0.09 23.13 -0.06
C GLY A 383 -0.48 21.76 0.50
N ARG A 384 0.49 20.86 0.72
CA ARG A 384 0.21 19.49 1.17
C ARG A 384 0.22 19.39 2.71
N PRO A 385 -0.85 18.90 3.35
CA PRO A 385 -0.94 18.85 4.82
C PRO A 385 0.06 17.86 5.42
N ARG A 386 0.65 18.22 6.57
CA ARG A 386 1.68 17.41 7.25
C ARG A 386 1.21 16.95 8.61
N LYS A 387 1.29 15.64 8.87
CA LYS A 387 0.98 15.05 10.18
C LYS A 387 1.81 15.68 11.31
N THR A 388 3.07 15.97 11.04
CA THR A 388 4.00 16.61 11.99
C THR A 388 3.62 18.05 12.36
N LEU A 389 2.76 18.69 11.56
CA LEU A 389 2.27 20.05 11.79
C LEU A 389 0.79 20.05 12.22
N GLY A 390 0.31 18.95 12.82
CA GLY A 390 -1.10 18.82 13.18
C GLY A 390 -2.06 18.89 11.98
N TRP A 391 -1.58 18.50 10.79
CA TRP A 391 -2.29 18.60 9.51
C TRP A 391 -2.48 20.01 8.96
N ASP A 392 -1.75 21.02 9.47
CA ASP A 392 -1.47 22.25 8.72
C ASP A 392 -0.67 21.94 7.45
N THR A 393 -0.86 22.72 6.41
CA THR A 393 0.09 22.78 5.28
C THR A 393 1.31 23.62 5.69
N PRO A 394 2.50 23.38 5.10
CA PRO A 394 3.65 24.23 5.34
C PRO A 394 3.37 25.72 5.08
N ALA A 395 2.61 26.04 4.03
CA ALA A 395 2.19 27.40 3.74
C ALA A 395 1.30 28.00 4.83
N GLU A 396 0.29 27.26 5.31
CA GLU A 396 -0.56 27.70 6.44
C GLU A 396 0.26 27.90 7.71
N ARG A 397 1.20 26.99 8.01
CA ARG A 397 2.02 27.06 9.21
C ARG A 397 2.97 28.26 9.17
N LEU A 398 3.59 28.51 8.01
CA LEU A 398 4.46 29.67 7.81
C LEU A 398 3.66 30.96 7.95
N ALA A 399 2.50 31.08 7.29
CA ALA A 399 1.64 32.26 7.39
C ALA A 399 1.23 32.57 8.84
N LYS A 400 0.90 31.56 9.65
CA LYS A 400 0.59 31.74 11.07
C LYS A 400 1.78 32.26 11.87
N LEU A 401 2.99 31.75 11.63
CA LEU A 401 4.18 32.23 12.34
C LEU A 401 4.53 33.66 11.95
N LEU A 402 4.37 34.01 10.67
CA LEU A 402 4.56 35.38 10.20
C LEU A 402 3.56 36.36 10.83
N ALA A 403 2.30 35.96 10.97
CA ALA A 403 1.26 36.79 11.61
C ALA A 403 1.42 36.97 13.13
N VAL A 404 2.24 36.15 13.79
CA VAL A 404 2.53 36.24 15.24
C VAL A 404 3.82 37.02 15.51
N THR A 405 4.70 37.14 14.50
CA THR A 405 6.03 37.75 14.65
C THR A 405 6.11 39.17 14.06
N GLY A 406 5.09 39.59 13.31
CA GLY A 406 4.89 40.98 12.85
C GLY A 406 3.76 41.62 13.62
#